data_AF-A0A7Y2D4M9-F1
#
_entry.id   AF-A0A7Y2D4M9-F1
#
_cell.length_a   1.000
_cell.length_b   1.000
_cell.length_c   1.000
_cell.angle_alpha   90.00
_cell.angle_beta   90.00
_cell.angle_gamma   90.00
#
_symmetry.space_group_name_H-M   'P 1'
#
loop_
_entity.id
_entity.type
_entity.pdbx_description
1 polymer ?
#
loop_
_entity_poly.entity_id
_entity_poly.type
_entity_poly.pdbx_seq_one_letter_code
_entity_poly.pdbx_strand_id
1 'polypeptide(L)'
;MNKQIIPQCRKLRVLQFSWIVLIFLFSVSVVFSQKHKETQLGGSYVNGAGEVVFSYTAVNPIVVNDNAPASPYPSTITAAGINPTSIVRISVTLNAFTHSVPDDVDILLESPSGQRSILMSDAGGSNGVSGINLVFSTSGSPIPDSTVLTSGTVSPANYMGNDGALDDFPSPGPGTLTNEPADLTVFNGTDPNGTWKLYVVDDKGADTGLIAAGWTLSIVVPLSPGIVSKTADTDDGTCDADCSLREAVTSGANQITFGPLFSAPQTITLSGSELNIPNSFILTGPGADLLTVSGNGLSRVMRFGINRINFVSGLTITGGVADSNGGGGIHNSGLLLLLNSEITGNSGPIGGGIRNLTGGFLSVTSSSVSGNSTNSNFGAGGIESSGLIAVTNSTISGNSSTNGIGSNAGGIKSRDGVITNTTISDNSAAGPNSAGGLYREAGTLTVRNTIIAGNLNNSATPDTFENGGTGMSSTGFNLVGNPGLVSAFNQTGDQTGNGAAPLDPGLLPLNNNSSSTRTHALQLNSPAIDAGDSSNSVIDQRLMTRPFDFPLVPNISDGADIGAFERQDTDATDATLFDYDGDSKTDVSIFRPGPGEWWYRRSSDGGNFAAQFGSGTDTIA
;
A
#
# COMPACT_ATOMS: atom_id res chain seq x y z
N MET A 1 -40.40 -8.76 17.00
CA MET A 1 -39.16 -8.98 17.78
C MET A 1 -38.04 -8.31 17.01
N ASN A 2 -37.82 -7.01 17.27
CA ASN A 2 -36.79 -6.21 16.62
C ASN A 2 -35.43 -6.59 17.21
N LYS A 3 -34.54 -7.18 16.40
CA LYS A 3 -33.13 -7.34 16.77
C LYS A 3 -32.36 -6.16 16.21
N GLN A 4 -32.11 -5.18 17.09
CA GLN A 4 -30.95 -4.31 17.00
C GLN A 4 -29.69 -5.17 17.17
N ILE A 5 -28.97 -5.41 16.09
CA ILE A 5 -27.56 -5.79 16.09
C ILE A 5 -26.95 -5.03 14.92
N ILE A 6 -25.67 -4.64 15.02
CA ILE A 6 -24.86 -3.81 14.09
C ILE A 6 -24.75 -2.34 14.58
N PRO A 7 -24.01 -2.10 15.67
CA PRO A 7 -22.91 -1.13 15.55
C PRO A 7 -21.57 -1.59 16.15
N GLN A 8 -21.50 -2.78 16.76
CA GLN A 8 -20.31 -3.22 17.51
C GLN A 8 -19.27 -3.97 16.65
N CYS A 9 -19.62 -4.44 15.44
CA CYS A 9 -18.66 -5.12 14.55
C CYS A 9 -17.70 -4.19 13.79
N ARG A 10 -18.01 -2.89 13.66
CA ARG A 10 -17.15 -1.93 12.93
C ARG A 10 -15.88 -1.55 13.71
N LYS A 11 -15.92 -1.53 15.05
CA LYS A 11 -14.78 -1.11 15.88
C LYS A 11 -13.72 -2.20 16.10
N LEU A 12 -14.08 -3.49 16.03
CA LEU A 12 -13.13 -4.58 16.29
C LEU A 12 -12.31 -5.01 15.05
N ARG A 13 -12.78 -4.75 13.83
CA ARG A 13 -12.12 -5.23 12.59
C ARG A 13 -10.92 -4.39 12.15
N VAL A 14 -10.80 -3.13 12.60
CA VAL A 14 -9.65 -2.26 12.26
C VAL A 14 -8.34 -2.77 12.90
N LEU A 15 -8.41 -3.44 14.06
CA LEU A 15 -7.23 -3.94 14.80
C LEU A 15 -6.61 -5.22 14.20
N GLN A 16 -7.40 -6.11 13.59
CA GLN A 16 -6.88 -7.33 12.95
C GLN A 16 -6.19 -7.08 11.60
N PHE A 17 -6.48 -5.95 10.95
CA PHE A 17 -5.87 -5.56 9.67
C PHE A 17 -4.38 -5.16 9.77
N SER A 18 -3.93 -4.75 10.96
CA SER A 18 -2.54 -4.30 11.20
C SER A 18 -1.50 -5.42 10.97
N TRP A 19 -1.87 -6.70 11.16
CA TRP A 19 -0.92 -7.82 11.11
C TRP A 19 -0.68 -8.40 9.69
N ILE A 20 -1.71 -8.44 8.84
CA ILE A 20 -1.61 -9.03 7.48
C ILE A 20 -0.90 -8.09 6.50
N VAL A 21 -1.08 -6.78 6.68
CA VAL A 21 -0.37 -5.73 5.92
C VAL A 21 1.14 -5.74 6.25
N LEU A 22 1.54 -6.16 7.46
CA LEU A 22 2.93 -6.16 7.93
C LEU A 22 3.82 -7.21 7.24
N ILE A 23 3.28 -8.40 6.95
CA ILE A 23 4.02 -9.51 6.33
C ILE A 23 4.19 -9.30 4.81
N PHE A 24 3.19 -8.68 4.16
CA PHE A 24 3.26 -8.34 2.73
C PHE A 24 4.17 -7.11 2.46
N LEU A 25 4.23 -6.13 3.37
CA LEU A 25 5.13 -4.98 3.24
C LEU A 25 6.61 -5.34 3.41
N PHE A 26 6.96 -6.26 4.31
CA PHE A 26 8.36 -6.68 4.49
C PHE A 26 8.91 -7.46 3.28
N SER A 27 8.08 -8.29 2.64
CA SER A 27 8.49 -9.06 1.45
C SER A 27 8.62 -8.18 0.19
N VAL A 28 7.77 -7.16 0.03
CA VAL A 28 7.86 -6.21 -1.09
C VAL A 28 9.05 -5.23 -0.94
N SER A 29 9.36 -4.77 0.28
CA SER A 29 10.55 -3.94 0.54
C SER A 29 11.88 -4.69 0.36
N VAL A 30 11.93 -5.99 0.66
CA VAL A 30 13.14 -6.82 0.44
C VAL A 30 13.42 -7.03 -1.05
N VAL A 31 12.37 -7.23 -1.86
CA VAL A 31 12.49 -7.34 -3.33
C VAL A 31 12.93 -5.99 -3.96
N PHE A 32 12.49 -4.86 -3.40
CA PHE A 32 12.91 -3.52 -3.82
C PHE A 32 14.41 -3.24 -3.57
N SER A 33 14.93 -3.58 -2.39
CA SER A 33 16.35 -3.39 -2.03
C SER A 33 17.30 -4.19 -2.93
N GLN A 34 16.97 -5.45 -3.23
CA GLN A 34 17.82 -6.30 -4.07
C GLN A 34 17.95 -5.79 -5.51
N LYS A 35 16.92 -5.11 -6.05
CA LYS A 35 16.92 -4.57 -7.42
C LYS A 35 17.60 -3.21 -7.54
N HIS A 36 17.62 -2.40 -6.47
CA HIS A 36 18.11 -1.01 -6.49
C HIS A 36 19.43 -0.75 -5.74
N LYS A 37 20.06 -1.79 -5.15
CA LYS A 37 21.30 -1.65 -4.35
C LYS A 37 21.15 -0.68 -3.16
N GLU A 38 19.95 -0.58 -2.59
CA GLU A 38 19.74 0.24 -1.40
C GLU A 38 20.36 -0.44 -0.18
N THR A 39 21.24 0.27 0.52
CA THR A 39 21.99 -0.23 1.69
C THR A 39 21.18 -0.13 3.00
N GLN A 40 20.06 0.57 2.98
CA GLN A 40 19.15 0.74 4.11
C GLN A 40 17.69 0.72 3.61
N LEU A 41 16.84 -0.04 4.29
CA LEU A 41 15.38 -0.02 4.15
C LEU A 41 14.77 0.78 5.30
N GLY A 42 13.67 1.48 5.07
CA GLY A 42 12.97 2.26 6.11
C GLY A 42 11.47 2.30 5.87
N GLY A 43 10.69 2.20 6.95
CA GLY A 43 9.24 2.28 6.93
C GLY A 43 8.70 2.72 8.29
N SER A 44 7.41 3.01 8.39
CA SER A 44 6.73 3.09 9.68
C SER A 44 5.41 2.35 9.61
N TYR A 45 4.87 1.92 10.74
CA TYR A 45 3.58 1.22 10.83
C TYR A 45 2.94 1.45 12.19
N VAL A 46 1.65 1.15 12.27
CA VAL A 46 0.93 1.10 13.55
C VAL A 46 0.94 -0.33 14.04
N ASN A 47 1.53 -0.58 15.22
CA ASN A 47 1.52 -1.93 15.79
C ASN A 47 0.13 -2.29 16.37
N GLY A 48 -0.03 -3.54 16.83
CA GLY A 48 -1.28 -4.00 17.44
C GLY A 48 -1.71 -3.26 18.72
N ALA A 49 -0.83 -2.42 19.29
CA ALA A 49 -1.12 -1.56 20.44
C ALA A 49 -1.54 -0.13 20.02
N GLY A 50 -1.60 0.18 18.72
CA GLY A 50 -1.95 1.51 18.23
C GLY A 50 -0.79 2.51 18.21
N GLU A 51 0.45 2.08 18.42
CA GLU A 51 1.63 2.94 18.47
C GLU A 51 2.26 3.10 17.09
N VAL A 52 2.78 4.30 16.78
CA VAL A 52 3.57 4.56 15.57
C VAL A 52 4.98 4.01 15.77
N VAL A 53 5.37 3.03 14.95
CA VAL A 53 6.69 2.41 14.95
C VAL A 53 7.40 2.77 13.65
N PHE A 54 8.57 3.41 13.73
CA PHE A 54 9.49 3.60 12.61
C PHE A 54 10.52 2.48 12.61
N SER A 55 10.60 1.71 11.52
CA SER A 55 11.52 0.58 11.38
C SER A 55 12.51 0.84 10.25
N TYR A 56 13.80 0.72 10.56
CA TYR A 56 14.89 0.88 9.60
C TYR A 56 15.76 -0.37 9.63
N THR A 57 16.18 -0.87 8.47
CA THR A 57 17.05 -2.05 8.36
C THR A 57 18.27 -1.71 7.53
N ALA A 58 19.47 -1.83 8.11
CA ALA A 58 20.70 -1.88 7.34
C ALA A 58 20.85 -3.31 6.80
N VAL A 59 20.83 -3.48 5.48
CA VAL A 59 20.77 -4.82 4.85
C VAL A 59 22.13 -5.41 4.52
N ASN A 60 23.19 -4.60 4.60
CA ASN A 60 24.55 -5.07 4.35
C ASN A 60 24.96 -6.08 5.43
N PRO A 61 25.55 -7.23 5.05
CA PRO A 61 26.08 -8.18 6.01
C PRO A 61 27.13 -7.52 6.92
N ILE A 62 27.15 -7.93 8.19
CA ILE A 62 28.21 -7.58 9.15
C ILE A 62 29.02 -8.84 9.40
N VAL A 63 30.27 -8.87 8.91
CA VAL A 63 31.23 -9.93 9.20
C VAL A 63 31.77 -9.70 10.60
N VAL A 64 31.59 -10.65 11.50
CA VAL A 64 32.18 -10.62 12.84
C VAL A 64 33.57 -11.24 12.72
N ASN A 65 34.59 -10.40 12.87
CA ASN A 65 35.99 -10.78 12.62
C ASN A 65 36.59 -11.32 13.92
N ASP A 66 37.23 -12.48 13.85
CA ASP A 66 37.92 -13.13 14.98
C ASP A 66 38.84 -12.16 15.76
N ASN A 67 38.61 -12.02 17.06
CA ASN A 67 39.33 -11.13 17.97
C ASN A 67 39.57 -9.70 17.41
N ALA A 68 38.54 -9.13 16.79
CA ALA A 68 38.62 -7.83 16.14
C ALA A 68 37.26 -7.15 15.99
N PRO A 69 37.24 -5.82 15.76
CA PRO A 69 36.06 -5.12 15.31
C PRO A 69 35.49 -5.74 14.02
N ALA A 70 34.16 -5.80 13.94
CA ALA A 70 33.44 -6.33 12.79
C ALA A 70 33.70 -5.51 11.49
N SER A 71 33.12 -5.96 10.37
CA SER A 71 33.17 -5.26 9.10
C SER A 71 31.80 -5.27 8.42
N PRO A 72 31.14 -4.10 8.24
CA PRO A 72 31.58 -2.75 8.60
C PRO A 72 31.56 -2.48 10.12
N TYR A 73 32.34 -1.49 10.57
CA TYR A 73 32.38 -1.05 11.96
C TYR A 73 32.58 0.48 12.07
N PRO A 74 31.58 1.23 12.58
CA PRO A 74 30.23 0.76 12.91
C PRO A 74 29.43 0.38 11.65
N SER A 75 28.44 -0.49 11.82
CA SER A 75 27.29 -0.54 10.91
C SER A 75 26.32 0.59 11.27
N THR A 76 25.75 1.28 10.28
CA THR A 76 24.97 2.50 10.55
C THR A 76 23.57 2.45 9.96
N ILE A 77 22.63 3.08 10.68
CA ILE A 77 21.28 3.39 10.23
C ILE A 77 21.07 4.89 10.39
N THR A 78 20.62 5.58 9.35
CA THR A 78 20.20 6.99 9.47
C THR A 78 18.68 7.07 9.56
N ALA A 79 18.19 7.46 10.74
CA ALA A 79 16.78 7.75 10.97
C ALA A 79 16.51 9.22 10.68
N ALA A 80 15.43 9.53 9.95
CA ALA A 80 15.08 10.90 9.58
C ALA A 80 13.58 11.06 9.39
N GLY A 81 13.07 12.27 9.63
CA GLY A 81 11.66 12.62 9.44
C GLY A 81 10.72 12.04 10.52
N ILE A 82 11.26 11.66 11.67
CA ILE A 82 10.48 11.16 12.81
C ILE A 82 9.98 12.34 13.64
N ASN A 83 8.67 12.40 13.84
CA ASN A 83 7.99 13.38 14.67
C ASN A 83 6.85 12.67 15.45
N PRO A 84 6.68 12.92 16.75
CA PRO A 84 7.48 13.79 17.62
C PRO A 84 8.88 13.23 17.89
N THR A 85 9.83 14.11 18.18
CA THR A 85 11.26 13.81 18.37
C THR A 85 11.57 13.26 19.77
N SER A 86 10.68 12.41 20.30
CA SER A 86 10.82 11.83 21.63
C SER A 86 10.54 10.34 21.55
N ILE A 87 11.55 9.52 21.75
CA ILE A 87 11.42 8.06 21.79
C ILE A 87 10.61 7.64 23.02
N VAL A 88 9.68 6.71 22.84
CA VAL A 88 8.97 5.98 23.93
C VAL A 88 9.70 4.69 24.26
N ARG A 89 10.13 3.98 23.22
CA ARG A 89 10.88 2.72 23.31
C ARG A 89 11.54 2.44 21.97
N ILE A 90 12.60 1.64 22.00
CA ILE A 90 13.18 1.05 20.80
C ILE A 90 13.27 -0.47 20.91
N SER A 91 13.46 -1.13 19.78
CA SER A 91 13.95 -2.51 19.72
C SER A 91 14.98 -2.65 18.60
N VAL A 92 15.95 -3.54 18.80
CA VAL A 92 16.98 -3.86 17.81
C VAL A 92 16.89 -5.32 17.42
N THR A 93 16.86 -5.63 16.13
CA THR A 93 16.92 -7.01 15.64
C THR A 93 18.25 -7.27 14.96
N LEU A 94 18.94 -8.33 15.34
CA LEU A 94 20.04 -8.91 14.55
C LEU A 94 19.43 -9.95 13.61
N ASN A 95 19.57 -9.76 12.30
CA ASN A 95 18.95 -10.60 11.30
C ASN A 95 19.94 -11.67 10.81
N ALA A 96 19.57 -12.94 10.99
CA ALA A 96 20.37 -14.11 10.63
C ALA A 96 21.78 -14.11 11.26
N PHE A 97 21.85 -13.93 12.57
CA PHE A 97 23.06 -13.99 13.38
C PHE A 97 23.62 -15.42 13.48
N THR A 98 24.92 -15.54 13.27
CA THR A 98 25.71 -16.77 13.30
C THR A 98 27.02 -16.48 14.03
N HIS A 99 27.41 -17.34 14.97
CA HIS A 99 28.72 -17.30 15.63
C HIS A 99 29.10 -18.71 16.10
N SER A 100 30.39 -19.05 16.13
CA SER A 100 30.87 -20.31 16.72
C SER A 100 30.84 -20.31 18.25
N VAL A 101 31.08 -19.15 18.87
CA VAL A 101 30.98 -18.92 20.32
C VAL A 101 30.33 -17.55 20.56
N PRO A 102 28.99 -17.45 20.71
CA PRO A 102 28.33 -16.16 20.88
C PRO A 102 28.76 -15.37 22.11
N ASP A 103 29.29 -16.07 23.13
CA ASP A 103 29.85 -15.48 24.36
C ASP A 103 30.85 -14.37 24.05
N ASP A 104 31.71 -14.59 23.05
CA ASP A 104 32.82 -13.70 22.70
C ASP A 104 32.37 -12.49 21.85
N VAL A 105 31.05 -12.27 21.67
CA VAL A 105 30.51 -11.20 20.82
C VAL A 105 29.90 -10.08 21.65
N ASP A 106 30.55 -8.92 21.59
CA ASP A 106 30.09 -7.68 22.21
C ASP A 106 29.40 -6.76 21.20
N ILE A 107 28.22 -6.26 21.58
CA ILE A 107 27.42 -5.40 20.70
C ILE A 107 26.94 -4.18 21.47
N LEU A 108 27.29 -3.00 20.95
CA LEU A 108 26.90 -1.71 21.49
C LEU A 108 26.06 -0.93 20.46
N LEU A 109 24.93 -0.39 20.91
CA LEU A 109 24.16 0.58 20.15
C LEU A 109 24.46 2.01 20.64
N GLU A 110 24.80 2.90 19.73
CA GLU A 110 24.94 4.34 19.98
C GLU A 110 23.88 5.13 19.19
N SER A 111 23.17 6.02 19.88
CA SER A 111 22.18 6.92 19.30
C SER A 111 22.81 8.19 18.69
N PRO A 112 22.08 8.95 17.85
CA PRO A 112 22.58 10.20 17.26
C PRO A 112 23.02 11.25 18.28
N SER A 113 22.40 11.25 19.47
CA SER A 113 22.74 12.14 20.58
C SER A 113 23.84 11.60 21.51
N GLY A 114 24.41 10.43 21.20
CA GLY A 114 25.55 9.85 21.90
C GLY A 114 25.20 8.98 23.12
N GLN A 115 23.92 8.79 23.46
CA GLN A 115 23.53 7.75 24.43
C GLN A 115 23.88 6.38 23.88
N ARG A 116 24.21 5.45 24.78
CA ARG A 116 24.69 4.11 24.47
C ARG A 116 23.97 3.07 25.31
N SER A 117 23.81 1.88 24.73
CA SER A 117 23.40 0.68 25.45
C SER A 117 24.16 -0.52 24.90
N ILE A 118 24.69 -1.35 25.79
CA ILE A 118 25.10 -2.71 25.44
C ILE A 118 23.83 -3.49 25.08
N LEU A 119 23.87 -4.26 24.00
CA LEU A 119 22.82 -5.19 23.60
C LEU A 119 23.13 -6.59 24.11
N MET A 120 24.37 -7.03 23.92
CA MET A 120 24.91 -8.26 24.48
C MET A 120 26.41 -8.09 24.68
N SER A 121 26.91 -8.69 25.74
CA SER A 121 28.32 -8.92 26.03
C SER A 121 28.39 -10.15 26.94
N ASP A 122 29.36 -11.02 26.69
CA ASP A 122 29.53 -12.29 27.41
C ASP A 122 28.25 -13.15 27.46
N ALA A 123 27.54 -13.25 26.32
CA ALA A 123 26.21 -13.87 26.27
C ALA A 123 26.08 -14.97 25.22
N GLY A 124 25.48 -16.09 25.62
CA GLY A 124 25.13 -17.23 24.78
C GLY A 124 26.01 -18.46 24.94
N GLY A 125 27.06 -18.37 25.76
CA GLY A 125 27.98 -19.45 26.07
C GLY A 125 28.74 -19.98 24.86
N SER A 126 29.34 -21.16 25.01
CA SER A 126 30.30 -21.73 24.04
C SER A 126 29.70 -22.56 22.91
N ASN A 127 28.37 -22.58 22.76
CA ASN A 127 27.71 -23.34 21.70
C ASN A 127 27.37 -22.41 20.53
N GLY A 128 27.89 -22.74 19.35
CA GLY A 128 27.64 -21.97 18.16
C GLY A 128 26.17 -21.92 17.74
N VAL A 129 25.80 -20.82 17.10
CA VAL A 129 24.46 -20.56 16.55
C VAL A 129 24.54 -20.26 15.06
N SER A 130 23.46 -20.53 14.34
CA SER A 130 23.41 -20.32 12.88
C SER A 130 22.09 -19.71 12.45
N GLY A 131 22.15 -18.55 11.82
CA GLY A 131 21.03 -17.87 11.19
C GLY A 131 19.89 -17.48 12.13
N ILE A 132 20.14 -17.29 13.42
CA ILE A 132 19.09 -16.94 14.39
C ILE A 132 18.71 -15.45 14.31
N ASN A 133 17.46 -15.12 14.66
CA ASN A 133 17.00 -13.75 14.78
C ASN A 133 16.84 -13.38 16.26
N LEU A 134 17.66 -12.44 16.73
CA LEU A 134 17.59 -11.92 18.10
C LEU A 134 16.95 -10.55 18.11
N VAL A 135 15.84 -10.40 18.84
CA VAL A 135 15.11 -9.12 18.98
C VAL A 135 15.34 -8.58 20.39
N PHE A 136 16.23 -7.59 20.52
CA PHE A 136 16.48 -6.86 21.76
C PHE A 136 15.35 -5.88 22.04
N SER A 137 14.66 -6.06 23.17
CA SER A 137 13.52 -5.26 23.64
C SER A 137 13.45 -5.29 25.16
N THR A 138 12.93 -4.24 25.79
CA THR A 138 12.66 -4.20 27.24
C THR A 138 11.58 -5.19 27.69
N SER A 139 10.84 -5.80 26.76
CA SER A 139 9.79 -6.78 27.03
C SER A 139 10.28 -8.23 27.13
N GLY A 140 11.54 -8.50 26.74
CA GLY A 140 12.11 -9.85 26.81
C GLY A 140 12.68 -10.20 28.18
N SER A 141 12.99 -11.47 28.40
CA SER A 141 13.93 -11.86 29.47
C SER A 141 15.35 -11.52 29.05
N PRO A 142 16.28 -11.27 29.99
CA PRO A 142 17.70 -11.06 29.67
C PRO A 142 18.22 -12.13 28.71
N ILE A 143 18.96 -11.70 27.69
CA ILE A 143 19.66 -12.62 26.80
C ILE A 143 20.45 -13.62 27.67
N PRO A 144 20.36 -14.93 27.46
CA PRO A 144 20.99 -15.88 28.37
C PRO A 144 22.51 -15.77 28.38
N ASP A 145 23.11 -15.87 29.57
CA ASP A 145 24.56 -15.94 29.81
C ASP A 145 25.15 -17.21 29.19
N SER A 146 24.84 -18.39 29.75
CA SER A 146 25.58 -19.62 29.42
C SER A 146 24.83 -20.65 28.59
N THR A 147 23.58 -20.38 28.21
CA THR A 147 22.75 -21.31 27.43
C THR A 147 22.73 -20.92 25.96
N VAL A 148 22.66 -21.94 25.08
CA VAL A 148 22.58 -21.74 23.62
C VAL A 148 21.50 -20.72 23.26
N LEU A 149 21.88 -19.70 22.49
CA LEU A 149 20.92 -18.70 22.02
C LEU A 149 19.97 -19.31 20.99
N THR A 150 18.70 -18.95 21.09
CA THR A 150 17.65 -19.31 20.13
C THR A 150 17.01 -18.04 19.59
N SER A 151 16.41 -18.11 18.39
CA SER A 151 15.65 -16.98 17.86
C SER A 151 14.53 -16.57 18.81
N GLY A 152 14.34 -15.27 19.02
CA GLY A 152 13.31 -14.77 19.93
C GLY A 152 13.55 -13.34 20.40
N THR A 153 12.67 -12.90 21.29
CA THR A 153 12.77 -11.60 21.96
C THR A 153 13.48 -11.74 23.30
N VAL A 154 14.54 -10.95 23.49
CA VAL A 154 15.37 -10.90 24.69
C VAL A 154 15.55 -9.45 25.12
N SER A 155 15.84 -9.19 26.40
CA SER A 155 16.34 -7.88 26.84
C SER A 155 17.85 -7.86 26.81
N PRO A 156 18.49 -6.69 26.67
CA PRO A 156 19.93 -6.61 26.76
C PRO A 156 20.48 -7.15 28.07
N ALA A 157 21.71 -7.64 28.03
CA ALA A 157 22.49 -7.97 29.20
C ALA A 157 23.98 -7.67 28.92
N ASN A 158 24.70 -7.36 29.99
CA ASN A 158 26.15 -7.26 30.01
C ASN A 158 26.60 -8.17 31.15
N TYR A 159 27.20 -9.32 30.82
CA TYR A 159 27.68 -10.27 31.81
C TYR A 159 29.15 -9.99 32.13
N MET A 160 29.67 -10.69 33.13
CA MET A 160 31.07 -10.54 33.53
C MET A 160 31.84 -11.72 32.96
N GLY A 161 32.57 -11.50 31.89
CA GLY A 161 33.43 -12.47 31.24
C GLY A 161 34.65 -12.87 32.07
N ASN A 162 35.48 -13.71 31.46
CA ASN A 162 36.77 -14.12 32.05
C ASN A 162 37.87 -13.06 31.92
N ASP A 163 37.58 -11.93 31.27
CA ASP A 163 38.47 -10.82 30.91
C ASP A 163 38.29 -9.58 31.81
N GLY A 164 37.12 -9.42 32.46
CA GLY A 164 36.83 -8.37 33.46
C GLY A 164 35.55 -7.60 33.13
N ALA A 165 35.22 -6.56 33.91
CA ALA A 165 34.05 -5.70 33.64
C ALA A 165 34.29 -4.69 32.50
N LEU A 166 35.16 -5.01 31.53
CA LEU A 166 35.75 -4.04 30.60
C LEU A 166 35.44 -4.38 29.15
N ASP A 167 34.34 -3.84 28.63
CA ASP A 167 33.99 -3.99 27.21
C ASP A 167 34.82 -3.00 26.37
N ASP A 168 35.73 -3.49 25.52
CA ASP A 168 36.54 -2.64 24.64
C ASP A 168 35.96 -2.52 23.24
N PHE A 169 35.61 -1.29 22.84
CA PHE A 169 35.16 -0.98 21.48
C PHE A 169 36.19 -0.07 20.78
N PRO A 170 37.23 -0.63 20.12
CA PRO A 170 38.33 0.13 19.53
C PRO A 170 37.89 1.21 18.54
N SER A 171 38.71 2.23 18.33
CA SER A 171 38.46 3.30 17.34
C SER A 171 38.12 2.72 15.96
N PRO A 172 37.05 3.20 15.27
CA PRO A 172 36.26 4.41 15.52
C PRO A 172 35.12 4.28 16.56
N GLY A 173 35.12 3.20 17.35
CA GLY A 173 34.25 3.01 18.52
C GLY A 173 34.61 3.88 19.72
N PRO A 174 33.81 3.80 20.79
CA PRO A 174 33.94 4.67 21.96
C PRO A 174 35.14 4.37 22.88
N GLY A 175 35.93 3.34 22.59
CA GLY A 175 37.01 2.85 23.45
C GLY A 175 36.48 1.94 24.55
N THR A 176 37.26 1.78 25.61
CA THR A 176 36.95 0.89 26.73
C THR A 176 35.85 1.47 27.61
N LEU A 177 34.81 0.68 27.84
CA LEU A 177 33.65 0.99 28.66
C LEU A 177 33.77 0.24 29.99
N THR A 178 33.26 0.84 31.07
CA THR A 178 33.39 0.26 32.43
C THR A 178 32.06 0.07 33.14
N ASN A 179 30.99 0.73 32.68
CA ASN A 179 29.66 0.74 33.30
C ASN A 179 28.58 1.18 32.29
N GLU A 180 28.73 0.85 31.00
CA GLU A 180 27.68 1.20 30.05
C GLU A 180 26.43 0.33 30.32
N PRO A 181 25.23 0.92 30.28
CA PRO A 181 24.02 0.21 30.64
C PRO A 181 23.64 -0.83 29.58
N ALA A 182 23.19 -2.00 30.02
CA ALA A 182 22.47 -2.95 29.18
C ALA A 182 20.96 -2.67 29.27
N ASP A 183 20.53 -1.49 28.83
CA ASP A 183 19.14 -1.05 28.94
C ASP A 183 18.75 -0.11 27.80
N LEU A 184 17.78 -0.53 26.98
CA LEU A 184 17.27 0.29 25.87
C LEU A 184 16.43 1.50 26.35
N THR A 185 16.03 1.57 27.63
CA THR A 185 15.30 2.74 28.14
C THR A 185 16.14 4.01 28.20
N VAL A 186 17.47 3.91 28.09
CA VAL A 186 18.38 5.07 28.01
C VAL A 186 18.12 5.97 26.81
N PHE A 187 17.46 5.44 25.78
CA PHE A 187 17.06 6.19 24.60
C PHE A 187 15.69 6.88 24.77
N ASN A 188 14.94 6.58 25.83
CA ASN A 188 13.61 7.17 26.02
C ASN A 188 13.71 8.69 26.24
N GLY A 189 12.85 9.44 25.57
CA GLY A 189 12.82 10.90 25.61
C GLY A 189 13.86 11.60 24.71
N THR A 190 14.71 10.86 24.00
CA THR A 190 15.73 11.45 23.12
C THR A 190 15.20 11.64 21.69
N ASP A 191 15.89 12.48 20.91
CA ASP A 191 15.58 12.68 19.49
C ASP A 191 16.09 11.48 18.68
N PRO A 192 15.20 10.75 17.97
CA PRO A 192 15.60 9.61 17.18
C PRO A 192 16.28 9.98 15.85
N ASN A 193 16.21 11.24 15.40
CA ASN A 193 16.72 11.64 14.09
C ASN A 193 18.24 11.77 14.08
N GLY A 194 18.87 11.18 13.07
CA GLY A 194 20.31 11.18 12.83
C GLY A 194 20.86 9.76 12.65
N THR A 195 22.18 9.64 12.76
CA THR A 195 22.89 8.37 12.54
C THR A 195 22.98 7.56 13.82
N TRP A 196 22.33 6.41 13.83
CA TRP A 196 22.49 5.33 14.80
C TRP A 196 23.66 4.43 14.37
N LYS A 197 24.45 3.98 15.33
CA LYS A 197 25.64 3.15 15.09
C LYS A 197 25.55 1.87 15.90
N LEU A 198 25.76 0.75 15.23
CA LEU A 198 25.93 -0.56 15.84
C LEU A 198 27.41 -0.92 15.76
N TYR A 199 28.04 -1.03 16.92
CA TYR A 199 29.40 -1.51 17.08
C TYR A 199 29.34 -2.99 17.47
N VAL A 200 30.10 -3.82 16.77
CA VAL A 200 30.17 -5.27 17.00
C VAL A 200 31.66 -5.62 17.07
N VAL A 201 32.05 -6.30 18.13
CA VAL A 201 33.42 -6.76 18.37
C VAL A 201 33.35 -8.24 18.75
N ASP A 202 34.26 -9.02 18.17
CA ASP A 202 34.64 -10.30 18.76
C ASP A 202 35.88 -10.02 19.62
N ASP A 203 35.82 -10.34 20.90
CA ASP A 203 36.88 -10.02 21.87
C ASP A 203 37.83 -11.19 22.13
N LYS A 204 37.60 -12.34 21.47
CA LYS A 204 38.37 -13.56 21.65
C LYS A 204 38.68 -14.27 20.34
N GLY A 205 39.60 -15.22 20.41
CA GLY A 205 40.17 -15.86 19.22
C GLY A 205 39.66 -17.28 18.97
N ALA A 206 39.78 -17.68 17.70
CA ALA A 206 39.44 -18.98 17.11
C ALA A 206 37.98 -19.16 16.68
N ASP A 207 37.34 -18.07 16.24
CA ASP A 207 35.92 -18.03 15.92
C ASP A 207 35.59 -17.49 14.52
N THR A 208 34.34 -17.72 14.10
CA THR A 208 33.79 -17.14 12.87
C THR A 208 32.36 -16.68 13.12
N GLY A 209 32.03 -15.48 12.66
CA GLY A 209 30.68 -14.95 12.82
C GLY A 209 30.19 -14.06 11.69
N LEU A 210 28.87 -13.95 11.63
CA LEU A 210 28.16 -13.22 10.59
C LEU A 210 26.76 -12.81 11.04
N ILE A 211 26.41 -11.55 10.80
CA ILE A 211 25.01 -11.09 10.77
C ILE A 211 24.62 -10.93 9.29
N ALA A 212 24.08 -12.01 8.71
CA ALA A 212 24.02 -12.15 7.25
C ALA A 212 23.02 -11.19 6.57
N ALA A 213 21.98 -10.79 7.29
CA ALA A 213 20.94 -9.88 6.79
C ALA A 213 20.96 -8.52 7.52
N GLY A 214 22.11 -8.18 8.12
CA GLY A 214 22.32 -6.93 8.85
C GLY A 214 21.38 -6.77 10.05
N TRP A 215 20.96 -5.55 10.36
CA TRP A 215 20.22 -5.26 11.60
C TRP A 215 19.07 -4.29 11.38
N THR A 216 18.05 -4.40 12.23
CA THR A 216 16.85 -3.57 12.19
C THR A 216 16.72 -2.76 13.47
N LEU A 217 16.52 -1.45 13.35
CA LEU A 217 16.16 -0.53 14.42
C LEU A 217 14.68 -0.18 14.31
N SER A 218 13.90 -0.52 15.34
CA SER A 218 12.51 -0.08 15.47
C SER A 218 12.39 0.96 16.57
N ILE A 219 11.85 2.12 16.26
CA ILE A 219 11.68 3.27 17.14
C ILE A 219 10.19 3.55 17.31
N VAL A 220 9.73 3.67 18.54
CA VAL A 220 8.36 4.08 18.85
C VAL A 220 8.37 5.47 19.44
N VAL A 221 7.44 6.30 18.98
CA VAL A 221 7.24 7.69 19.45
C VAL A 221 5.83 7.84 20.01
N PRO A 222 5.57 8.83 20.89
CA PRO A 222 4.23 9.02 21.42
C PRO A 222 3.27 9.45 20.31
N LEU A 223 1.99 9.12 20.48
CA LEU A 223 0.93 9.67 19.65
C LEU A 223 0.72 11.15 20.00
N SER A 224 0.74 12.00 18.98
CA SER A 224 0.33 13.39 19.02
C SER A 224 -0.93 13.52 18.15
N PRO A 225 -2.13 13.45 18.75
CA PRO A 225 -3.38 13.44 18.00
C PRO A 225 -3.78 14.86 17.56
N GLY A 226 -4.09 15.01 16.29
CA GLY A 226 -4.87 16.13 15.74
C GLY A 226 -6.31 15.66 15.50
N ILE A 227 -7.28 16.30 16.16
CA ILE A 227 -8.69 15.95 16.02
C ILE A 227 -9.39 17.07 15.23
N VAL A 228 -9.63 16.82 13.95
CA VAL A 228 -10.30 17.79 13.08
C VAL A 228 -11.75 17.95 13.53
N SER A 229 -12.14 19.17 13.89
CA SER A 229 -13.46 19.49 14.46
C SER A 229 -14.32 20.39 13.57
N LYS A 230 -13.75 20.99 12.51
CA LYS A 230 -14.46 21.86 11.56
C LYS A 230 -14.17 21.51 10.09
N THR A 231 -15.06 21.96 9.20
CA THR A 231 -14.91 21.80 7.74
C THR A 231 -14.22 22.97 7.05
N ALA A 232 -14.14 24.12 7.73
CA ALA A 232 -13.47 25.29 7.19
C ALA A 232 -11.96 25.03 7.08
N ASP A 233 -11.40 25.32 5.90
CA ASP A 233 -9.97 25.26 5.64
C ASP A 233 -9.27 26.53 6.13
N THR A 234 -8.96 26.57 7.42
CA THR A 234 -8.20 27.66 8.07
C THR A 234 -6.83 27.19 8.51
N ASP A 235 -5.93 28.13 8.76
CA ASP A 235 -4.62 27.88 9.36
C ASP A 235 -4.26 29.04 10.28
N ASP A 236 -4.58 28.92 11.56
CA ASP A 236 -4.09 29.83 12.60
C ASP A 236 -2.80 29.32 13.29
N GLY A 237 -2.26 28.20 12.82
CA GLY A 237 -1.06 27.55 13.32
C GLY A 237 -1.26 26.65 14.53
N THR A 238 -2.49 26.48 15.05
CA THR A 238 -2.76 25.63 16.22
C THR A 238 -3.93 24.68 15.96
N CYS A 239 -3.77 23.40 16.31
CA CYS A 239 -4.88 22.44 16.31
C CYS A 239 -5.45 22.35 17.73
N ASP A 240 -6.45 23.17 18.07
CA ASP A 240 -7.11 23.16 19.39
C ASP A 240 -8.61 22.79 19.31
N ALA A 241 -9.49 23.47 20.04
CA ALA A 241 -10.92 23.20 20.06
C ALA A 241 -11.56 23.34 18.67
N ASP A 242 -11.03 24.20 17.81
CA ASP A 242 -11.54 24.43 16.46
C ASP A 242 -10.61 23.90 15.36
N CYS A 243 -9.85 22.83 15.58
CA CYS A 243 -8.89 22.33 14.61
C CYS A 243 -9.46 21.99 13.20
N SER A 244 -8.90 22.62 12.16
CA SER A 244 -9.07 22.30 10.74
C SER A 244 -8.17 21.13 10.31
N LEU A 245 -8.43 20.55 9.14
CA LEU A 245 -7.52 19.53 8.59
C LEU A 245 -6.13 20.10 8.28
N ARG A 246 -6.05 21.36 7.85
CA ARG A 246 -4.77 22.02 7.56
C ARG A 246 -3.97 22.26 8.83
N GLU A 247 -4.61 22.73 9.90
CA GLU A 247 -4.02 22.89 11.22
C GLU A 247 -3.54 21.54 11.78
N ALA A 248 -4.35 20.48 11.64
CA ALA A 248 -3.95 19.13 12.06
C ALA A 248 -2.66 18.67 11.35
N VAL A 249 -2.56 18.88 10.03
CA VAL A 249 -1.39 18.51 9.23
C VAL A 249 -0.13 19.33 9.61
N THR A 250 -0.28 20.62 9.89
CA THR A 250 0.85 21.52 10.15
C THR A 250 1.28 21.56 11.61
N SER A 251 0.40 21.18 12.55
CA SER A 251 0.65 21.20 14.00
C SER A 251 1.75 20.25 14.49
N GLY A 252 2.18 19.29 13.66
CA GLY A 252 3.08 18.22 14.09
C GLY A 252 2.35 17.01 14.69
N ALA A 253 1.02 16.93 14.53
CA ALA A 253 0.29 15.70 14.80
C ALA A 253 0.83 14.55 13.95
N ASN A 254 1.03 13.38 14.57
CA ASN A 254 1.40 12.14 13.87
C ASN A 254 0.21 11.17 13.73
N GLN A 255 -0.94 11.55 14.28
CA GLN A 255 -2.21 10.88 14.11
C GLN A 255 -3.32 11.91 13.92
N ILE A 256 -4.01 11.87 12.78
CA ILE A 256 -5.12 12.75 12.45
C ILE A 256 -6.41 11.92 12.43
N THR A 257 -7.37 12.35 13.23
CA THR A 257 -8.71 11.78 13.32
C THR A 257 -9.76 12.88 13.23
N PHE A 258 -11.03 12.51 13.18
CA PHE A 258 -12.13 13.45 12.97
C PHE A 258 -13.11 13.39 14.13
N GLY A 259 -13.51 14.56 14.62
CA GLY A 259 -14.47 14.72 15.70
C GLY A 259 -15.91 14.37 15.29
N PRO A 260 -16.87 14.48 16.23
CA PRO A 260 -18.25 14.03 16.03
C PRO A 260 -18.98 14.63 14.82
N LEU A 261 -18.58 15.82 14.36
CA LEU A 261 -19.12 16.48 13.16
C LEU A 261 -19.10 15.58 11.93
N PHE A 262 -18.07 14.73 11.82
CA PHE A 262 -17.82 13.84 10.69
C PHE A 262 -18.49 12.46 10.84
N SER A 263 -19.42 12.31 11.79
CA SER A 263 -20.30 11.13 11.89
C SER A 263 -21.43 11.14 10.85
N ALA A 264 -21.54 12.23 10.07
CA ALA A 264 -22.39 12.40 8.91
C ALA A 264 -21.54 12.91 7.73
N PRO A 265 -22.02 12.82 6.48
CA PRO A 265 -21.27 13.29 5.32
C PRO A 265 -20.87 14.77 5.44
N GLN A 266 -19.58 15.05 5.32
CA GLN A 266 -18.99 16.38 5.35
C GLN A 266 -17.98 16.54 4.21
N THR A 267 -17.87 17.78 3.73
CA THR A 267 -16.86 18.18 2.76
C THR A 267 -15.95 19.25 3.36
N ILE A 268 -14.65 19.00 3.35
CA ILE A 268 -13.59 19.98 3.58
C ILE A 268 -13.16 20.50 2.21
N THR A 269 -13.41 21.77 1.94
CA THR A 269 -13.03 22.41 0.67
C THR A 269 -11.79 23.26 0.88
N LEU A 270 -10.70 22.95 0.17
CA LEU A 270 -9.44 23.69 0.29
C LEU A 270 -9.54 25.08 -0.31
N SER A 271 -8.88 26.06 0.31
CA SER A 271 -8.94 27.48 -0.02
C SER A 271 -7.96 27.92 -1.12
N GLY A 272 -7.60 27.02 -2.04
CA GLY A 272 -6.71 27.30 -3.17
C GLY A 272 -5.23 26.94 -2.96
N SER A 273 -4.88 26.29 -1.85
CA SER A 273 -3.56 25.70 -1.63
C SER A 273 -3.68 24.23 -1.24
N GLU A 274 -2.69 23.43 -1.64
CA GLU A 274 -2.63 22.01 -1.28
C GLU A 274 -2.39 21.79 0.22
N LEU A 275 -2.74 20.60 0.70
CA LEU A 275 -2.25 20.10 1.98
C LEU A 275 -0.83 19.54 1.77
N ASN A 276 0.17 20.36 2.09
CA ASN A 276 1.55 19.92 2.11
C ASN A 276 1.79 19.13 3.40
N ILE A 277 2.23 17.88 3.28
CA ILE A 277 2.43 16.95 4.40
C ILE A 277 3.92 16.92 4.76
N PRO A 278 4.38 17.68 5.78
CA PRO A 278 5.80 17.84 6.07
C PRO A 278 6.37 16.71 6.94
N ASN A 279 5.52 15.92 7.59
CA ASN A 279 5.86 14.88 8.57
C ASN A 279 5.15 13.56 8.22
N SER A 280 5.64 12.46 8.78
CA SER A 280 4.96 11.16 8.70
C SER A 280 3.75 11.16 9.64
N PHE A 281 2.58 10.76 9.17
CA PHE A 281 1.39 10.61 10.01
C PHE A 281 0.48 9.46 9.59
N ILE A 282 -0.48 9.16 10.45
CA ILE A 282 -1.68 8.38 10.12
C ILE A 282 -2.88 9.31 10.03
N LEU A 283 -3.58 9.30 8.90
CA LEU A 283 -4.86 9.96 8.73
C LEU A 283 -5.94 8.90 8.59
N THR A 284 -6.79 8.84 9.62
CA THR A 284 -7.93 7.93 9.68
C THR A 284 -9.21 8.75 9.55
N GLY A 285 -9.73 8.79 8.34
CA GLY A 285 -11.04 9.33 8.04
C GLY A 285 -12.16 8.43 8.58
N PRO A 286 -13.37 8.99 8.77
CA PRO A 286 -14.54 8.27 9.27
C PRO A 286 -15.12 7.24 8.28
N GLY A 287 -14.75 7.33 7.00
CA GLY A 287 -15.33 6.58 5.88
C GLY A 287 -15.32 7.44 4.61
N ALA A 288 -15.04 6.84 3.45
CA ALA A 288 -14.99 7.59 2.19
C ALA A 288 -16.38 8.15 1.77
N ASP A 289 -17.46 7.57 2.29
CA ASP A 289 -18.84 8.05 2.21
C ASP A 289 -19.16 9.22 3.16
N LEU A 290 -18.31 9.46 4.16
CA LEU A 290 -18.53 10.45 5.22
C LEU A 290 -17.61 11.66 5.13
N LEU A 291 -16.38 11.49 4.64
CA LEU A 291 -15.43 12.60 4.53
C LEU A 291 -14.98 12.78 3.07
N THR A 292 -15.26 13.97 2.53
CA THR A 292 -14.69 14.45 1.27
C THR A 292 -13.68 15.56 1.55
N VAL A 293 -12.47 15.44 1.00
CA VAL A 293 -11.46 16.51 0.95
C VAL A 293 -11.34 16.96 -0.50
N SER A 294 -11.75 18.19 -0.78
CA SER A 294 -11.84 18.73 -2.14
C SER A 294 -10.81 19.82 -2.40
N GLY A 295 -10.04 19.70 -3.49
CA GLY A 295 -9.16 20.76 -4.00
C GLY A 295 -9.88 21.92 -4.69
N ASN A 296 -11.23 21.85 -4.79
CA ASN A 296 -12.11 22.89 -5.34
C ASN A 296 -11.81 23.31 -6.80
N GLY A 297 -11.07 22.51 -7.56
CA GLY A 297 -10.57 22.86 -8.88
C GLY A 297 -9.45 23.89 -8.87
N LEU A 298 -8.91 24.25 -7.70
CA LEU A 298 -7.97 25.37 -7.53
C LEU A 298 -6.55 24.90 -7.23
N SER A 299 -6.39 23.74 -6.61
CA SER A 299 -5.08 23.20 -6.26
C SER A 299 -5.07 21.68 -6.30
N ARG A 300 -3.87 21.10 -6.29
CA ARG A 300 -3.69 19.72 -5.86
C ARG A 300 -4.27 19.54 -4.45
N VAL A 301 -4.74 18.34 -4.11
CA VAL A 301 -5.32 18.10 -2.76
C VAL A 301 -4.22 17.81 -1.74
N MET A 302 -3.39 16.80 -1.95
CA MET A 302 -2.36 16.37 -0.99
C MET A 302 -0.99 16.15 -1.63
N ARG A 303 0.07 16.60 -0.96
CA ARG A 303 1.47 16.36 -1.34
C ARG A 303 2.24 15.72 -0.18
N PHE A 304 2.82 14.55 -0.45
CA PHE A 304 3.66 13.81 0.49
C PHE A 304 5.13 13.95 0.12
N GLY A 305 5.94 14.41 1.08
CA GLY A 305 7.38 14.61 0.91
C GLY A 305 8.19 13.31 0.83
N ILE A 306 9.45 13.44 0.42
CA ILE A 306 10.45 12.36 0.46
C ILE A 306 10.73 11.91 1.89
N ASN A 307 11.13 10.65 2.07
CA ASN A 307 11.47 10.09 3.39
C ASN A 307 10.35 10.30 4.43
N ARG A 308 9.10 10.16 3.98
CA ARG A 308 7.90 10.19 4.82
C ARG A 308 7.15 8.89 4.66
N ILE A 309 6.52 8.46 5.74
CA ILE A 309 5.61 7.32 5.72
C ILE A 309 4.24 7.81 6.14
N ASN A 310 3.26 7.63 5.27
CA ASN A 310 1.91 8.10 5.51
C ASN A 310 0.90 6.99 5.31
N PHE A 311 -0.01 6.88 6.27
CA PHE A 311 -1.16 6.00 6.20
C PHE A 311 -2.40 6.87 6.01
N VAL A 312 -3.13 6.64 4.94
CA VAL A 312 -4.29 7.45 4.58
C VAL A 312 -5.45 6.50 4.36
N SER A 313 -6.53 6.68 5.13
CA SER A 313 -7.67 5.77 5.06
C SER A 313 -9.02 6.43 5.29
N GLY A 314 -10.06 5.88 4.66
CA GLY A 314 -11.45 6.23 4.98
C GLY A 314 -11.86 7.65 4.57
N LEU A 315 -11.46 8.11 3.39
CA LEU A 315 -11.86 9.42 2.86
C LEU A 315 -11.95 9.43 1.33
N THR A 316 -12.67 10.42 0.82
CA THR A 316 -12.70 10.80 -0.59
C THR A 316 -11.78 11.99 -0.83
N ILE A 317 -10.92 11.92 -1.85
CA ILE A 317 -10.03 12.98 -2.33
C ILE A 317 -10.48 13.36 -3.75
N THR A 318 -10.94 14.60 -3.92
CA THR A 318 -11.60 15.02 -5.17
C THR A 318 -11.32 16.47 -5.59
N GLY A 319 -11.68 16.80 -6.83
CA GLY A 319 -11.62 18.17 -7.36
C GLY A 319 -10.22 18.77 -7.31
N GLY A 320 -9.17 17.96 -7.22
CA GLY A 320 -7.80 18.44 -7.25
C GLY A 320 -7.39 18.81 -8.68
N VAL A 321 -6.71 19.94 -8.85
CA VAL A 321 -6.11 20.37 -10.12
C VAL A 321 -4.64 20.69 -9.90
N ALA A 322 -3.75 19.84 -10.43
CA ALA A 322 -2.31 20.01 -10.26
C ALA A 322 -1.69 20.99 -11.27
N ASP A 323 -0.59 21.60 -10.84
CA ASP A 323 0.37 22.33 -11.67
C ASP A 323 1.20 21.36 -12.54
N SER A 324 2.26 21.86 -13.18
CA SER A 324 3.16 21.06 -14.04
C SER A 324 3.77 19.84 -13.35
N ASN A 325 3.78 19.78 -12.02
CA ASN A 325 4.29 18.67 -11.24
C ASN A 325 3.33 17.47 -11.18
N GLY A 326 2.06 17.61 -11.59
CA GLY A 326 1.11 16.49 -11.63
C GLY A 326 0.57 16.04 -10.26
N GLY A 327 -0.16 14.92 -10.26
CA GLY A 327 -0.83 14.36 -9.09
C GLY A 327 -2.03 15.18 -8.66
N GLY A 328 -3.06 15.31 -9.50
CA GLY A 328 -4.21 16.19 -9.23
C GLY A 328 -4.81 15.98 -7.84
N GLY A 329 -5.10 14.74 -7.47
CA GLY A 329 -5.46 14.37 -6.11
C GLY A 329 -4.23 14.31 -5.21
N ILE A 330 -3.31 13.41 -5.55
CA ILE A 330 -2.17 13.06 -4.70
C ILE A 330 -0.85 13.16 -5.47
N HIS A 331 0.12 13.84 -4.88
CA HIS A 331 1.52 13.78 -5.32
C HIS A 331 2.39 13.14 -4.23
N ASN A 332 2.89 11.94 -4.49
CA ASN A 332 3.70 11.17 -3.55
C ASN A 332 5.18 11.15 -3.94
N SER A 333 6.05 11.39 -2.96
CA SER A 333 7.51 11.22 -3.07
C SER A 333 8.10 10.36 -1.95
N GLY A 334 7.26 9.84 -1.04
CA GLY A 334 7.65 8.98 0.07
C GLY A 334 6.93 7.63 -0.01
N LEU A 335 6.71 7.01 1.15
CA LEU A 335 5.90 5.81 1.31
C LEU A 335 4.46 6.23 1.65
N LEU A 336 3.51 5.90 0.78
CA LEU A 336 2.08 6.15 0.97
C LEU A 336 1.30 4.84 0.94
N LEU A 337 0.58 4.57 2.01
CA LEU A 337 -0.36 3.46 2.13
C LEU A 337 -1.78 4.02 2.14
N LEU A 338 -2.50 3.77 1.06
CA LEU A 338 -3.85 4.24 0.84
C LEU A 338 -4.83 3.07 0.99
N LEU A 339 -5.76 3.18 1.93
CA LEU A 339 -6.67 2.11 2.30
C LEU A 339 -8.12 2.61 2.33
N ASN A 340 -9.09 1.84 1.83
CA ASN A 340 -10.52 2.16 1.97
C ASN A 340 -10.88 3.62 1.58
N SER A 341 -10.27 4.13 0.52
CA SER A 341 -10.38 5.54 0.12
C SER A 341 -10.82 5.67 -1.35
N GLU A 342 -11.39 6.83 -1.69
CA GLU A 342 -11.73 7.18 -3.07
C GLU A 342 -10.88 8.35 -3.57
N ILE A 343 -10.23 8.19 -4.72
CA ILE A 343 -9.53 9.28 -5.42
C ILE A 343 -10.30 9.51 -6.71
N THR A 344 -11.10 10.58 -6.75
CA THR A 344 -12.06 10.75 -7.85
C THR A 344 -12.17 12.17 -8.37
N GLY A 345 -12.40 12.33 -9.68
CA GLY A 345 -12.64 13.65 -10.27
C GLY A 345 -11.47 14.63 -10.15
N ASN A 346 -10.23 14.12 -10.10
CA ASN A 346 -9.03 14.95 -10.05
C ASN A 346 -8.38 15.08 -11.43
N SER A 347 -7.66 16.17 -11.64
CA SER A 347 -6.99 16.47 -12.89
C SER A 347 -5.56 16.96 -12.68
N GLY A 348 -4.67 16.54 -13.57
CA GLY A 348 -3.28 17.00 -13.57
C GLY A 348 -2.61 16.68 -14.90
N PRO A 349 -1.48 17.30 -15.24
CA PRO A 349 -0.78 16.97 -16.47
C PRO A 349 -0.21 15.53 -16.43
N ILE A 350 0.13 15.00 -15.26
CA ILE A 350 0.80 13.71 -15.09
C ILE A 350 0.22 13.06 -13.83
N GLY A 351 -0.35 11.86 -13.93
CA GLY A 351 -1.12 11.25 -12.85
C GLY A 351 -2.31 12.10 -12.42
N GLY A 352 -3.40 12.08 -13.18
CA GLY A 352 -4.58 12.91 -12.92
C GLY A 352 -5.14 12.69 -11.50
N GLY A 353 -5.26 11.43 -11.09
CA GLY A 353 -5.57 11.05 -9.72
C GLY A 353 -4.34 11.10 -8.83
N ILE A 354 -3.36 10.25 -9.12
CA ILE A 354 -2.17 10.04 -8.29
C ILE A 354 -0.90 10.07 -9.14
N ARG A 355 0.10 10.81 -8.67
CA ARG A 355 1.47 10.73 -9.18
C ARG A 355 2.41 10.22 -8.08
N ASN A 356 3.12 9.13 -8.35
CA ASN A 356 4.15 8.56 -7.49
C ASN A 356 5.54 8.74 -8.14
N LEU A 357 6.43 9.50 -7.50
CA LEU A 357 7.75 9.79 -8.04
C LEU A 357 8.75 8.64 -7.83
N THR A 358 9.87 8.73 -8.54
CA THR A 358 11.04 7.86 -8.31
C THR A 358 11.47 7.90 -6.84
N GLY A 359 11.72 6.73 -6.25
CA GLY A 359 12.00 6.59 -4.82
C GLY A 359 10.76 6.58 -3.91
N GLY A 360 9.58 6.88 -4.47
CA GLY A 360 8.30 6.74 -3.77
C GLY A 360 7.72 5.33 -3.88
N PHE A 361 7.05 4.89 -2.81
CA PHE A 361 6.25 3.67 -2.79
C PHE A 361 4.77 4.04 -2.60
N LEU A 362 3.90 3.48 -3.43
CA LEU A 362 2.47 3.65 -3.33
C LEU A 362 1.78 2.28 -3.18
N SER A 363 1.11 2.05 -2.06
CA SER A 363 0.14 0.96 -1.94
C SER A 363 -1.27 1.51 -2.01
N VAL A 364 -2.11 0.89 -2.85
CA VAL A 364 -3.54 1.18 -2.98
C VAL A 364 -4.30 -0.11 -2.67
N THR A 365 -5.02 -0.12 -1.55
CA THR A 365 -5.73 -1.31 -1.06
C THR A 365 -7.19 -1.01 -0.76
N SER A 366 -8.10 -1.89 -1.15
CA SER A 366 -9.54 -1.74 -0.88
C SER A 366 -10.10 -0.36 -1.28
N SER A 367 -9.54 0.24 -2.33
CA SER A 367 -9.76 1.64 -2.69
C SER A 367 -10.25 1.79 -4.13
N SER A 368 -10.82 2.94 -4.44
CA SER A 368 -11.27 3.30 -5.79
C SER A 368 -10.47 4.48 -6.33
N VAL A 369 -9.91 4.36 -7.53
CA VAL A 369 -9.33 5.50 -8.27
C VAL A 369 -10.15 5.67 -9.54
N SER A 370 -11.00 6.69 -9.58
CA SER A 370 -12.01 6.78 -10.64
C SER A 370 -12.32 8.17 -11.18
N GLY A 371 -12.63 8.28 -12.48
CA GLY A 371 -13.02 9.55 -13.08
C GLY A 371 -11.94 10.64 -13.02
N ASN A 372 -10.66 10.26 -12.91
CA ASN A 372 -9.54 11.21 -12.92
C ASN A 372 -9.02 11.40 -14.34
N SER A 373 -8.48 12.59 -14.63
CA SER A 373 -8.12 12.96 -16.00
C SER A 373 -6.73 13.57 -16.13
N THR A 374 -6.08 13.35 -17.26
CA THR A 374 -4.94 14.17 -17.70
C THR A 374 -5.26 14.92 -18.98
N ASN A 375 -4.68 16.11 -19.11
CA ASN A 375 -4.73 16.95 -20.31
C ASN A 375 -3.37 17.04 -21.03
N SER A 376 -2.39 16.21 -20.67
CA SER A 376 -1.06 16.20 -21.29
C SER A 376 -0.86 15.02 -22.24
N ASN A 377 0.26 15.06 -22.97
CA ASN A 377 0.59 14.08 -24.01
C ASN A 377 1.29 12.81 -23.51
N PHE A 378 1.64 12.72 -22.22
CA PHE A 378 2.49 11.62 -21.72
C PHE A 378 2.05 11.02 -20.38
N GLY A 379 0.85 11.37 -19.91
CA GLY A 379 0.40 11.07 -18.55
C GLY A 379 -0.69 9.99 -18.44
N ALA A 380 -0.83 9.43 -17.24
CA ALA A 380 -1.97 8.57 -16.88
C ALA A 380 -3.12 9.32 -16.21
N GLY A 381 -4.36 9.06 -16.65
CA GLY A 381 -5.57 9.62 -16.04
C GLY A 381 -5.69 9.28 -14.55
N GLY A 382 -5.57 7.99 -14.21
CA GLY A 382 -5.70 7.48 -12.85
C GLY A 382 -4.40 7.59 -12.05
N ILE A 383 -3.51 6.61 -12.22
CA ILE A 383 -2.26 6.48 -11.46
C ILE A 383 -1.07 6.54 -12.42
N GLU A 384 -0.11 7.42 -12.13
CA GLU A 384 1.19 7.42 -12.77
C GLU A 384 2.31 7.21 -11.76
N SER A 385 3.16 6.21 -12.00
CA SER A 385 4.25 5.87 -11.10
C SER A 385 5.59 5.71 -11.80
N SER A 386 6.56 6.52 -11.38
CA SER A 386 7.99 6.29 -11.63
C SER A 386 8.66 5.51 -10.50
N GLY A 387 8.00 5.40 -9.33
CA GLY A 387 8.38 4.53 -8.22
C GLY A 387 7.63 3.19 -8.25
N LEU A 388 7.72 2.42 -7.16
CA LEU A 388 7.06 1.12 -7.04
C LEU A 388 5.58 1.28 -6.63
N ILE A 389 4.70 0.48 -7.25
CA ILE A 389 3.29 0.38 -6.84
C ILE A 389 2.92 -1.02 -6.36
N ALA A 390 1.99 -1.09 -5.42
CA ALA A 390 1.26 -2.29 -5.04
C ALA A 390 -0.25 -1.98 -5.04
N VAL A 391 -1.01 -2.55 -5.97
CA VAL A 391 -2.47 -2.32 -6.07
C VAL A 391 -3.18 -3.63 -5.80
N THR A 392 -3.99 -3.65 -4.74
CA THR A 392 -4.63 -4.89 -4.25
C THR A 392 -6.09 -4.64 -3.92
N ASN A 393 -6.99 -5.57 -4.27
CA ASN A 393 -8.41 -5.49 -3.91
C ASN A 393 -9.01 -4.11 -4.25
N SER A 394 -8.67 -3.54 -5.41
CA SER A 394 -8.99 -2.15 -5.71
C SER A 394 -9.62 -2.00 -7.09
N THR A 395 -10.39 -0.94 -7.28
CA THR A 395 -11.08 -0.64 -8.54
C THR A 395 -10.50 0.62 -9.16
N ILE A 396 -10.05 0.54 -10.40
CA ILE A 396 -9.48 1.65 -11.16
C ILE A 396 -10.36 1.85 -12.39
N SER A 397 -11.22 2.87 -12.37
CA SER A 397 -12.31 2.96 -13.36
C SER A 397 -12.60 4.35 -13.92
N GLY A 398 -12.94 4.45 -15.20
CA GLY A 398 -13.40 5.72 -15.78
C GLY A 398 -12.34 6.82 -15.84
N ASN A 399 -11.05 6.49 -15.71
CA ASN A 399 -9.98 7.48 -15.77
C ASN A 399 -9.57 7.73 -17.23
N SER A 400 -9.22 8.98 -17.57
CA SER A 400 -9.01 9.38 -18.97
C SER A 400 -7.71 10.16 -19.22
N SER A 401 -7.02 9.88 -20.33
CA SER A 401 -5.93 10.71 -20.86
C SER A 401 -6.33 11.23 -22.24
N THR A 402 -6.63 12.54 -22.36
CA THR A 402 -7.41 13.06 -23.49
C THR A 402 -6.58 13.67 -24.63
N ASN A 403 -5.29 13.97 -24.43
CA ASN A 403 -4.43 14.58 -25.45
C ASN A 403 -3.37 13.57 -25.93
N GLY A 404 -3.65 12.94 -27.07
CA GLY A 404 -3.10 11.62 -27.41
C GLY A 404 -2.09 11.55 -28.55
N ILE A 405 -0.94 12.18 -28.41
CA ILE A 405 0.18 11.97 -29.35
C ILE A 405 1.33 11.13 -28.76
N GLY A 406 1.26 10.74 -27.49
CA GLY A 406 2.35 10.06 -26.78
C GLY A 406 1.95 8.81 -26.00
N SER A 407 2.89 8.35 -25.16
CA SER A 407 2.80 7.14 -24.35
C SER A 407 1.91 7.31 -23.11
N ASN A 408 0.61 7.18 -23.30
CA ASN A 408 -0.43 7.49 -22.31
C ASN A 408 -1.11 6.25 -21.71
N ALA A 409 -1.76 6.43 -20.56
CA ALA A 409 -2.70 5.47 -20.00
C ALA A 409 -3.99 6.15 -19.52
N GLY A 410 -5.12 5.46 -19.60
CA GLY A 410 -6.33 5.90 -18.90
C GLY A 410 -6.22 5.57 -17.42
N GLY A 411 -6.05 4.28 -17.12
CA GLY A 411 -6.00 3.75 -15.76
C GLY A 411 -4.65 3.94 -15.07
N ILE A 412 -3.71 3.05 -15.32
CA ILE A 412 -2.40 3.00 -14.65
C ILE A 412 -1.27 3.06 -15.66
N LYS A 413 -0.27 3.91 -15.41
CA LYS A 413 1.05 3.88 -16.04
C LYS A 413 2.12 3.66 -14.99
N SER A 414 2.89 2.57 -15.07
CA SER A 414 3.94 2.27 -14.08
C SER A 414 5.21 1.69 -14.71
N ARG A 415 6.32 1.81 -13.99
CA ARG A 415 7.59 1.13 -14.27
C ARG A 415 7.68 -0.21 -13.54
N ASP A 416 7.49 -0.19 -12.24
CA ASP A 416 7.58 -1.40 -11.42
C ASP A 416 6.33 -1.53 -10.55
N GLY A 417 5.90 -2.77 -10.29
CA GLY A 417 4.82 -2.99 -9.34
C GLY A 417 4.18 -4.37 -9.39
N VAL A 418 3.25 -4.56 -8.46
CA VAL A 418 2.39 -5.73 -8.37
C VAL A 418 0.95 -5.28 -8.34
N ILE A 419 0.12 -5.92 -9.16
CA ILE A 419 -1.32 -5.69 -9.21
C ILE A 419 -1.99 -7.04 -8.97
N THR A 420 -2.85 -7.11 -7.96
CA THR A 420 -3.51 -8.36 -7.56
C THR A 420 -4.95 -8.11 -7.19
N ASN A 421 -5.87 -9.02 -7.52
CA ASN A 421 -7.27 -8.92 -7.11
C ASN A 421 -7.88 -7.55 -7.44
N THR A 422 -7.60 -7.00 -8.62
CA THR A 422 -7.94 -5.62 -8.97
C THR A 422 -8.85 -5.61 -10.20
N THR A 423 -9.71 -4.61 -10.32
CA THR A 423 -10.52 -4.38 -11.53
C THR A 423 -10.10 -3.07 -12.17
N ILE A 424 -9.62 -3.13 -13.42
CA ILE A 424 -9.20 -1.99 -14.24
C ILE A 424 -10.11 -1.94 -15.47
N SER A 425 -11.11 -1.05 -15.47
CA SER A 425 -12.17 -1.00 -16.49
C SER A 425 -12.60 0.42 -16.84
N ASP A 426 -13.27 0.61 -17.97
CA ASP A 426 -13.82 1.90 -18.41
C ASP A 426 -12.79 3.05 -18.50
N ASN A 427 -11.50 2.75 -18.46
CA ASN A 427 -10.47 3.77 -18.57
C ASN A 427 -10.18 4.06 -20.05
N SER A 428 -9.85 5.30 -20.37
CA SER A 428 -9.62 5.73 -21.76
C SER A 428 -8.30 6.45 -21.95
N ALA A 429 -7.59 6.13 -23.04
CA ALA A 429 -6.40 6.88 -23.44
C ALA A 429 -6.47 7.27 -24.91
N ALA A 430 -6.06 8.49 -25.22
CA ALA A 430 -5.82 8.91 -26.58
C ALA A 430 -4.36 8.59 -26.98
N GLY A 431 -4.17 8.06 -28.18
CA GLY A 431 -2.88 7.93 -28.87
C GLY A 431 -2.54 6.51 -29.35
N PRO A 432 -1.72 6.37 -30.40
CA PRO A 432 -1.40 5.08 -31.01
C PRO A 432 -0.54 4.15 -30.13
N ASN A 433 0.22 4.73 -29.19
CA ASN A 433 1.10 4.02 -28.27
C ASN A 433 0.57 4.12 -26.84
N SER A 434 -0.71 3.84 -26.63
CA SER A 434 -1.39 4.01 -25.34
C SER A 434 -2.15 2.76 -24.91
N ALA A 435 -2.40 2.64 -23.61
CA ALA A 435 -3.32 1.66 -23.05
C ALA A 435 -4.53 2.36 -22.46
N GLY A 436 -5.74 1.86 -22.71
CA GLY A 436 -6.90 2.32 -21.94
C GLY A 436 -6.69 2.01 -20.44
N GLY A 437 -6.36 0.77 -20.13
CA GLY A 437 -6.25 0.25 -18.77
C GLY A 437 -4.86 0.38 -18.16
N LEU A 438 -3.92 -0.45 -18.63
CA LEU A 438 -2.61 -0.66 -17.99
C LEU A 438 -1.44 -0.46 -18.96
N TYR A 439 -0.59 0.51 -18.68
CA TYR A 439 0.63 0.79 -19.44
C TYR A 439 1.88 0.49 -18.61
N ARG A 440 2.75 -0.38 -19.11
CA ARG A 440 4.10 -0.57 -18.58
C ARG A 440 5.11 0.32 -19.33
N GLU A 441 5.73 1.26 -18.61
CA GLU A 441 6.71 2.19 -19.19
C GLU A 441 8.14 1.65 -19.25
N ALA A 442 8.58 0.97 -18.20
CA ALA A 442 9.89 0.36 -18.05
C ALA A 442 9.76 -0.76 -17.01
N GLY A 443 10.87 -1.28 -16.47
CA GLY A 443 10.85 -2.14 -15.29
C GLY A 443 10.03 -3.43 -15.44
N THR A 444 9.57 -3.96 -14.30
CA THR A 444 8.78 -5.20 -14.21
C THR A 444 7.43 -4.95 -13.54
N LEU A 445 6.35 -5.34 -14.22
CA LEU A 445 5.00 -5.24 -13.67
C LEU A 445 4.36 -6.63 -13.63
N THR A 446 4.02 -7.10 -12.43
CA THR A 446 3.41 -8.41 -12.21
C THR A 446 1.92 -8.27 -11.95
N VAL A 447 1.11 -9.09 -12.61
CA VAL A 447 -0.35 -9.05 -12.53
C VAL A 447 -0.91 -10.44 -12.17
N ARG A 448 -1.86 -10.48 -11.24
CA ARG A 448 -2.54 -11.71 -10.80
C ARG A 448 -4.01 -11.47 -10.51
N ASN A 449 -4.86 -12.44 -10.81
CA ASN A 449 -6.28 -12.42 -10.41
C ASN A 449 -6.98 -11.07 -10.67
N THR A 450 -6.69 -10.44 -11.80
CA THR A 450 -7.06 -9.04 -12.09
C THR A 450 -7.87 -8.98 -13.39
N ILE A 451 -8.95 -8.20 -13.37
CA ILE A 451 -9.72 -7.85 -14.57
C ILE A 451 -9.06 -6.60 -15.20
N ILE A 452 -8.69 -6.68 -16.47
CA ILE A 452 -8.26 -5.54 -17.29
C ILE A 452 -9.05 -5.58 -18.60
N ALA A 453 -10.26 -5.02 -18.58
CA ALA A 453 -11.19 -5.13 -19.70
C ALA A 453 -12.14 -3.93 -19.78
N GLY A 454 -12.71 -3.69 -20.96
CA GLY A 454 -13.61 -2.55 -21.20
C GLY A 454 -12.87 -1.21 -21.24
N ASN A 455 -11.54 -1.21 -21.37
CA ASN A 455 -10.77 0.01 -21.50
C ASN A 455 -10.59 0.39 -22.97
N LEU A 456 -10.64 1.69 -23.25
CA LEU A 456 -10.66 2.22 -24.61
C LEU A 456 -9.37 2.95 -24.95
N ASN A 457 -8.95 2.81 -26.21
CA ASN A 457 -8.08 3.79 -26.82
C ASN A 457 -8.58 4.19 -28.21
N ASN A 458 -8.19 5.37 -28.70
CA ASN A 458 -8.69 5.93 -29.95
C ASN A 458 -8.08 5.29 -31.23
N SER A 459 -7.24 4.26 -31.10
CA SER A 459 -6.44 3.71 -32.21
C SER A 459 -6.52 2.18 -32.34
N ALA A 460 -7.53 1.53 -31.76
CA ALA A 460 -7.79 0.09 -31.82
C ALA A 460 -6.66 -0.80 -31.23
N THR A 461 -5.95 -0.30 -30.21
CA THR A 461 -4.96 -1.05 -29.44
C THR A 461 -5.39 -1.12 -27.94
N PRO A 462 -4.78 -1.98 -27.13
CA PRO A 462 -5.43 -2.82 -26.10
C PRO A 462 -5.72 -2.22 -24.72
N ASP A 463 -6.43 -3.01 -23.90
CA ASP A 463 -6.53 -2.83 -22.45
C ASP A 463 -5.14 -2.68 -21.78
N THR A 464 -4.11 -3.30 -22.37
CA THR A 464 -2.74 -3.34 -21.84
C THR A 464 -1.67 -2.99 -22.87
N PHE A 465 -0.76 -2.07 -22.57
CA PHE A 465 0.38 -1.74 -23.45
C PHE A 465 1.70 -1.89 -22.70
N GLU A 466 2.76 -2.31 -23.39
CA GLU A 466 4.11 -2.33 -22.83
C GLU A 466 5.15 -1.70 -23.75
N ASN A 467 5.97 -0.80 -23.21
CA ASN A 467 7.04 -0.17 -23.96
C ASN A 467 8.24 -1.12 -24.11
N GLY A 468 8.63 -1.41 -25.35
CA GLY A 468 9.76 -2.31 -25.65
C GLY A 468 9.44 -3.81 -25.55
N GLY A 469 8.17 -4.20 -25.44
CA GLY A 469 7.70 -5.59 -25.65
C GLY A 469 8.14 -6.64 -24.63
N THR A 470 8.68 -6.23 -23.47
CA THR A 470 9.13 -7.14 -22.40
C THR A 470 8.94 -6.50 -21.04
N GLY A 471 8.56 -7.27 -20.02
CA GLY A 471 8.58 -6.85 -18.60
C GLY A 471 7.22 -6.83 -17.91
N MET A 472 6.10 -6.96 -18.64
CA MET A 472 4.84 -7.36 -18.01
C MET A 472 4.86 -8.89 -17.78
N SER A 473 4.40 -9.34 -16.62
CA SER A 473 4.32 -10.76 -16.27
C SER A 473 2.96 -11.07 -15.66
N SER A 474 2.27 -12.07 -16.19
CA SER A 474 1.16 -12.69 -15.47
C SER A 474 1.71 -13.68 -14.45
N THR A 475 1.00 -13.85 -13.34
CA THR A 475 1.16 -15.02 -12.45
C THR A 475 -0.10 -15.90 -12.44
N GLY A 476 -1.05 -15.64 -13.34
CA GLY A 476 -2.27 -16.43 -13.52
C GLY A 476 -3.55 -15.73 -13.09
N PHE A 477 -4.66 -16.33 -13.50
CA PHE A 477 -6.03 -15.97 -13.13
C PHE A 477 -6.48 -14.58 -13.57
N ASN A 478 -5.85 -13.96 -14.56
CA ASN A 478 -6.26 -12.64 -15.05
C ASN A 478 -7.34 -12.75 -16.11
N LEU A 479 -8.23 -11.75 -16.20
CA LEU A 479 -9.16 -11.61 -17.30
C LEU A 479 -8.82 -10.33 -18.07
N VAL A 480 -8.31 -10.47 -19.29
CA VAL A 480 -7.92 -9.34 -20.13
C VAL A 480 -8.79 -9.28 -21.38
N GLY A 481 -9.54 -8.18 -21.54
CA GLY A 481 -10.47 -8.01 -22.64
C GLY A 481 -9.77 -8.10 -24.00
N ASN A 482 -8.74 -7.30 -24.17
CA ASN A 482 -7.85 -7.30 -25.32
C ASN A 482 -6.43 -6.98 -24.82
N PRO A 483 -5.50 -7.95 -24.78
CA PRO A 483 -4.12 -7.72 -24.35
C PRO A 483 -3.27 -7.03 -25.43
N GLY A 484 -3.77 -6.98 -26.67
CA GLY A 484 -3.10 -6.44 -27.84
C GLY A 484 -1.80 -7.17 -28.13
N LEU A 485 -0.66 -6.47 -28.01
CA LEU A 485 0.65 -7.07 -28.26
C LEU A 485 1.31 -7.66 -27.02
N VAL A 486 0.73 -7.46 -25.83
CA VAL A 486 1.28 -8.02 -24.59
C VAL A 486 1.01 -9.52 -24.57
N SER A 487 2.07 -10.32 -24.56
CA SER A 487 1.97 -11.80 -24.59
C SER A 487 2.02 -12.46 -23.21
N ALA A 488 2.11 -11.65 -22.14
CA ALA A 488 2.33 -12.10 -20.78
C ALA A 488 1.15 -12.89 -20.17
N PHE A 489 -0.08 -12.69 -20.67
CA PHE A 489 -1.32 -13.27 -20.12
C PHE A 489 -1.61 -14.65 -20.74
N ASN A 490 -0.74 -15.61 -20.43
CA ASN A 490 -0.81 -16.98 -20.92
C ASN A 490 -0.52 -18.02 -19.83
N GLN A 491 -0.67 -17.63 -18.56
CA GLN A 491 -0.46 -18.49 -17.40
C GLN A 491 -1.75 -19.20 -17.00
N THR A 492 -1.67 -20.11 -16.03
CA THR A 492 -2.83 -20.86 -15.51
C THR A 492 -3.96 -19.92 -15.10
N GLY A 493 -5.18 -20.20 -15.58
CA GLY A 493 -6.38 -19.42 -15.27
C GLY A 493 -6.48 -18.08 -16.00
N ASP A 494 -5.47 -17.66 -16.77
CA ASP A 494 -5.61 -16.44 -17.58
C ASP A 494 -6.65 -16.62 -18.69
N GLN A 495 -7.54 -15.65 -18.82
CA GLN A 495 -8.55 -15.52 -19.85
C GLN A 495 -8.24 -14.28 -20.68
N THR A 496 -8.13 -14.43 -22.00
CA THR A 496 -7.83 -13.30 -22.89
C THR A 496 -8.76 -13.28 -24.10
N GLY A 497 -9.27 -12.08 -24.42
CA GLY A 497 -9.88 -11.82 -25.73
C GLY A 497 -8.85 -11.25 -26.70
N ASN A 498 -9.31 -10.51 -27.72
CA ASN A 498 -8.43 -9.87 -28.70
C ASN A 498 -9.09 -8.63 -29.31
N GLY A 499 -8.38 -7.93 -30.21
CA GLY A 499 -8.91 -6.70 -30.82
C GLY A 499 -10.16 -6.87 -31.70
N ALA A 500 -10.42 -8.07 -32.25
CA ALA A 500 -11.62 -8.34 -33.06
C ALA A 500 -12.80 -8.82 -32.21
N ALA A 501 -12.51 -9.51 -31.10
CA ALA A 501 -13.49 -9.98 -30.13
C ALA A 501 -12.91 -9.77 -28.72
N PRO A 502 -13.01 -8.55 -28.16
CA PRO A 502 -12.62 -8.31 -26.78
C PRO A 502 -13.46 -9.18 -25.84
N LEU A 503 -12.83 -9.78 -24.84
CA LEU A 503 -13.53 -10.57 -23.83
C LEU A 503 -14.28 -9.62 -22.88
N ASP A 504 -15.59 -9.79 -22.79
CA ASP A 504 -16.44 -9.04 -21.87
C ASP A 504 -16.34 -9.65 -20.46
N PRO A 505 -15.90 -8.90 -19.44
CA PRO A 505 -15.87 -9.36 -18.07
C PRO A 505 -17.26 -9.48 -17.43
N GLY A 506 -18.34 -8.95 -18.04
CA GLY A 506 -19.67 -8.94 -17.45
C GLY A 506 -19.74 -8.09 -16.19
N LEU A 507 -19.23 -6.85 -16.25
CA LEU A 507 -19.26 -5.90 -15.14
C LEU A 507 -20.58 -5.12 -15.12
N LEU A 508 -21.09 -4.83 -13.93
CA LEU A 508 -22.13 -3.82 -13.69
C LEU A 508 -21.50 -2.42 -13.53
N PRO A 509 -22.27 -1.33 -13.67
CA PRO A 509 -21.75 0.03 -13.47
C PRO A 509 -21.05 0.24 -12.13
N LEU A 510 -20.08 1.16 -12.10
CA LEU A 510 -19.35 1.51 -10.88
C LEU A 510 -20.30 2.08 -9.82
N ASN A 511 -20.48 1.37 -8.70
CA ASN A 511 -21.46 1.74 -7.67
C ASN A 511 -20.98 1.42 -6.24
N ASN A 512 -21.69 1.94 -5.25
CA ASN A 512 -21.51 1.64 -3.83
C ASN A 512 -22.15 0.28 -3.52
N ASN A 513 -21.48 -0.81 -3.88
CA ASN A 513 -21.98 -2.18 -3.70
C ASN A 513 -21.90 -2.65 -2.24
N SER A 514 -22.55 -1.93 -1.33
CA SER A 514 -22.52 -2.13 0.13
C SER A 514 -21.17 -1.86 0.82
N SER A 515 -20.29 -1.08 0.19
CA SER A 515 -19.00 -0.61 0.75
C SER A 515 -18.88 0.91 0.71
N SER A 516 -17.93 1.47 1.47
CA SER A 516 -17.62 2.91 1.44
C SER A 516 -16.80 3.34 0.21
N THR A 517 -16.24 2.39 -0.54
CA THR A 517 -15.54 2.63 -1.80
C THR A 517 -16.27 1.92 -2.94
N ARG A 518 -16.38 2.57 -4.11
CA ARG A 518 -17.08 2.03 -5.26
C ARG A 518 -16.33 0.88 -5.94
N THR A 519 -17.08 -0.12 -6.40
CA THR A 519 -16.63 -1.31 -7.14
C THR A 519 -17.49 -1.55 -8.37
N HIS A 520 -17.01 -2.37 -9.30
CA HIS A 520 -17.85 -3.02 -10.30
C HIS A 520 -18.29 -4.38 -9.78
N ALA A 521 -19.59 -4.60 -9.63
CA ALA A 521 -20.14 -5.92 -9.33
C ALA A 521 -20.13 -6.81 -10.58
N LEU A 522 -20.17 -8.13 -10.40
CA LEU A 522 -20.23 -9.09 -11.51
C LEU A 522 -21.68 -9.41 -11.89
N GLN A 523 -21.97 -9.47 -13.18
CA GLN A 523 -23.21 -10.04 -13.72
C GLN A 523 -23.28 -11.55 -13.46
N LEU A 524 -24.48 -12.14 -13.43
CA LEU A 524 -24.68 -13.55 -13.04
C LEU A 524 -23.96 -14.56 -13.97
N ASN A 525 -23.75 -14.18 -15.22
CA ASN A 525 -23.07 -14.96 -16.25
C ASN A 525 -21.65 -14.47 -16.51
N SER A 526 -21.07 -13.66 -15.61
CA SER A 526 -19.72 -13.15 -15.77
C SER A 526 -18.72 -14.31 -15.85
N PRO A 527 -17.80 -14.30 -16.84
CA PRO A 527 -16.72 -15.28 -16.92
C PRO A 527 -15.66 -15.12 -15.81
N ALA A 528 -15.77 -14.08 -14.97
CA ALA A 528 -14.90 -13.88 -13.82
C ALA A 528 -15.36 -14.65 -12.57
N ILE A 529 -16.60 -15.15 -12.53
CA ILE A 529 -17.15 -15.86 -11.37
C ILE A 529 -16.46 -17.22 -11.20
N ASP A 530 -15.95 -17.49 -10.00
CA ASP A 530 -15.24 -18.73 -9.60
C ASP A 530 -14.05 -19.10 -10.52
N ALA A 531 -13.59 -18.15 -11.33
CA ALA A 531 -12.54 -18.34 -12.31
C ALA A 531 -11.17 -17.85 -11.83
N GLY A 532 -11.12 -17.32 -10.62
CA GLY A 532 -9.97 -16.68 -10.01
C GLY A 532 -9.21 -17.55 -9.02
N ASP A 533 -8.30 -16.89 -8.31
CA ASP A 533 -7.56 -17.42 -7.17
C ASP A 533 -7.38 -16.35 -6.11
N SER A 534 -7.77 -16.64 -4.87
CA SER A 534 -7.77 -15.64 -3.80
C SER A 534 -6.40 -15.03 -3.53
N SER A 535 -5.31 -15.70 -3.92
CA SER A 535 -3.94 -15.28 -3.66
C SER A 535 -3.66 -15.10 -2.17
N ASN A 536 -4.28 -15.94 -1.33
CA ASN A 536 -4.32 -15.87 0.14
C ASN A 536 -5.10 -14.67 0.72
N SER A 537 -5.85 -13.94 -0.11
CA SER A 537 -6.74 -12.88 0.36
C SER A 537 -8.03 -13.49 0.91
N VAL A 538 -8.32 -13.23 2.18
CA VAL A 538 -9.54 -13.72 2.85
C VAL A 538 -10.76 -12.82 2.62
N ILE A 539 -10.58 -11.72 1.88
CA ILE A 539 -11.59 -10.69 1.66
C ILE A 539 -11.43 -9.98 0.30
N ASP A 540 -12.53 -9.40 -0.19
CA ASP A 540 -12.58 -8.53 -1.37
C ASP A 540 -12.43 -7.03 -1.01
N GLN A 541 -12.58 -6.13 -2.00
CA GLN A 541 -12.52 -4.67 -1.78
C GLN A 541 -13.52 -4.19 -0.72
N ARG A 542 -14.70 -4.84 -0.64
CA ARG A 542 -15.81 -4.48 0.24
C ARG A 542 -15.64 -5.01 1.66
N LEU A 543 -14.56 -5.75 1.89
CA LEU A 543 -14.30 -6.48 3.13
C LEU A 543 -15.27 -7.67 3.33
N MET A 544 -15.85 -8.17 2.23
CA MET A 544 -16.65 -9.39 2.19
C MET A 544 -15.73 -10.60 2.02
N THR A 545 -16.16 -11.77 2.48
CA THR A 545 -15.34 -13.00 2.51
C THR A 545 -14.93 -13.43 1.10
N ARG A 546 -13.67 -13.89 0.96
CA ARG A 546 -13.11 -14.52 -0.24
C ARG A 546 -12.29 -15.77 0.17
N PRO A 547 -12.30 -16.86 -0.63
CA PRO A 547 -13.22 -17.13 -1.73
C PRO A 547 -14.68 -17.31 -1.27
N PHE A 548 -15.63 -17.07 -2.16
CA PHE A 548 -17.04 -17.42 -2.01
C PHE A 548 -17.47 -18.28 -3.20
N ASP A 549 -17.49 -19.59 -2.97
CA ASP A 549 -17.78 -20.61 -3.98
C ASP A 549 -19.29 -20.68 -4.31
N PHE A 550 -19.67 -20.50 -5.58
CA PHE A 550 -21.01 -20.82 -6.05
C PHE A 550 -21.07 -22.28 -6.52
N PRO A 551 -21.79 -23.19 -5.83
CA PRO A 551 -21.72 -24.63 -6.11
C PRO A 551 -22.16 -25.08 -7.52
N LEU A 552 -22.79 -24.19 -8.29
CA LEU A 552 -23.25 -24.43 -9.65
C LEU A 552 -22.27 -23.94 -10.73
N VAL A 553 -21.25 -23.18 -10.34
CA VAL A 553 -20.18 -22.70 -11.23
C VAL A 553 -18.92 -23.52 -10.95
N PRO A 554 -18.27 -24.12 -11.96
CA PRO A 554 -17.05 -24.88 -11.72
C PRO A 554 -15.87 -24.00 -11.35
N ASN A 555 -15.24 -24.29 -10.20
CA ASN A 555 -14.04 -23.58 -9.75
C ASN A 555 -12.83 -23.87 -10.65
N ILE A 556 -12.18 -22.81 -11.13
CA ILE A 556 -10.89 -22.92 -11.83
C ILE A 556 -9.72 -23.09 -10.84
N SER A 557 -9.82 -22.51 -9.64
CA SER A 557 -8.90 -22.72 -8.51
C SER A 557 -9.65 -22.89 -7.18
N ASP A 558 -9.58 -21.91 -6.27
CA ASP A 558 -10.12 -21.98 -4.90
C ASP A 558 -11.57 -21.48 -4.78
N GLY A 559 -12.24 -21.21 -5.91
CA GLY A 559 -13.58 -20.63 -5.95
C GLY A 559 -13.59 -19.12 -5.65
N ALA A 560 -12.47 -18.44 -5.90
CA ALA A 560 -12.44 -16.98 -5.89
C ALA A 560 -12.88 -16.44 -7.24
N ASP A 561 -13.43 -15.23 -7.24
CA ASP A 561 -13.65 -14.46 -8.46
C ASP A 561 -12.37 -13.75 -8.92
N ILE A 562 -12.28 -13.51 -10.23
CA ILE A 562 -11.24 -12.64 -10.80
C ILE A 562 -11.59 -11.18 -10.48
N GLY A 563 -10.63 -10.42 -9.94
CA GLY A 563 -10.74 -8.97 -9.76
C GLY A 563 -11.02 -8.52 -8.33
N ALA A 564 -11.50 -7.27 -8.20
CA ALA A 564 -11.65 -6.58 -6.90
C ALA A 564 -12.89 -6.98 -6.09
N PHE A 565 -13.85 -7.62 -6.76
CA PHE A 565 -15.15 -7.96 -6.22
C PHE A 565 -15.25 -9.48 -6.09
N GLU A 566 -15.73 -9.95 -4.94
CA GLU A 566 -16.08 -11.35 -4.73
C GLU A 566 -17.59 -11.45 -4.57
N ARG A 567 -18.29 -11.99 -5.56
CA ARG A 567 -19.74 -12.10 -5.56
C ARG A 567 -20.19 -12.98 -4.41
N GLN A 568 -21.21 -12.52 -3.70
CA GLN A 568 -21.85 -13.21 -2.58
C GLN A 568 -23.28 -13.61 -2.95
N ASP A 569 -23.89 -14.54 -2.22
CA ASP A 569 -25.33 -14.85 -2.34
C ASP A 569 -26.22 -13.62 -2.16
N THR A 570 -25.80 -12.67 -1.32
CA THR A 570 -26.53 -11.42 -1.08
C THR A 570 -26.43 -10.44 -2.23
N ASP A 571 -25.47 -10.60 -3.14
CA ASP A 571 -25.37 -9.79 -4.35
C ASP A 571 -26.31 -10.30 -5.45
N ALA A 572 -26.86 -11.51 -5.29
CA ALA A 572 -27.85 -12.09 -6.20
C ALA A 572 -29.26 -11.48 -6.05
N THR A 573 -29.50 -10.63 -5.05
CA THR A 573 -30.83 -10.03 -4.82
C THR A 573 -31.12 -8.79 -5.66
N ASP A 574 -30.14 -8.23 -6.37
CA ASP A 574 -30.34 -7.04 -7.23
C ASP A 574 -30.60 -7.36 -8.71
N ALA A 575 -30.74 -8.65 -9.07
CA ALA A 575 -31.21 -9.01 -10.41
C ALA A 575 -32.74 -8.81 -10.50
N THR A 576 -33.21 -7.56 -10.49
CA THR A 576 -34.46 -7.30 -11.19
C THR A 576 -34.24 -7.65 -12.65
N LEU A 577 -34.99 -8.63 -13.16
CA LEU A 577 -34.94 -9.01 -14.57
C LEU A 577 -35.05 -7.75 -15.43
N PHE A 578 -34.20 -7.65 -16.45
CA PHE A 578 -34.16 -6.52 -17.38
C PHE A 578 -33.77 -5.16 -16.74
N ASP A 579 -32.86 -5.14 -15.77
CA ASP A 579 -32.19 -3.92 -15.28
C ASP A 579 -30.90 -3.69 -16.09
N TYR A 580 -30.92 -2.74 -17.04
CA TYR A 580 -29.80 -2.43 -17.94
C TYR A 580 -28.94 -1.26 -17.45
N ASP A 581 -29.40 -0.49 -16.46
CA ASP A 581 -28.66 0.65 -15.91
C ASP A 581 -28.13 0.45 -14.49
N GLY A 582 -28.43 -0.70 -13.88
CA GLY A 582 -27.85 -1.17 -12.62
C GLY A 582 -28.41 -0.43 -11.41
N ASP A 583 -29.64 0.09 -11.49
CA ASP A 583 -30.31 0.82 -10.41
C ASP A 583 -31.20 -0.07 -9.52
N SER A 584 -31.15 -1.38 -9.75
CA SER A 584 -31.93 -2.42 -9.06
C SER A 584 -33.43 -2.33 -9.32
N LYS A 585 -33.85 -1.75 -10.45
CA LYS A 585 -35.23 -1.82 -10.95
C LYS A 585 -35.26 -2.29 -12.40
N THR A 586 -36.35 -2.98 -12.76
CA THR A 586 -36.60 -3.40 -14.15
C THR A 586 -36.77 -2.19 -15.08
N ASP A 587 -35.96 -2.17 -16.13
CA ASP A 587 -36.12 -1.27 -17.27
C ASP A 587 -37.14 -1.83 -18.27
N VAL A 588 -37.79 -0.91 -19.00
CA VAL A 588 -38.70 -1.29 -20.08
C VAL A 588 -37.92 -1.38 -21.37
N SER A 589 -37.82 -2.57 -21.95
CA SER A 589 -37.18 -2.77 -23.25
C SER A 589 -38.16 -3.24 -24.33
N ILE A 590 -37.85 -2.89 -25.58
CA ILE A 590 -38.54 -3.38 -26.78
C ILE A 590 -37.51 -3.77 -27.83
N PHE A 591 -37.74 -4.90 -28.50
CA PHE A 591 -37.03 -5.24 -29.74
C PHE A 591 -37.88 -4.83 -30.94
N ARG A 592 -37.25 -4.17 -31.91
CA ARG A 592 -37.85 -3.76 -33.18
C ARG A 592 -37.27 -4.63 -34.29
N PRO A 593 -37.99 -5.68 -34.74
CA PRO A 593 -37.45 -6.66 -35.69
C PRO A 593 -37.14 -6.05 -37.06
N GLY A 594 -37.95 -5.10 -37.54
CA GLY A 594 -37.73 -4.48 -38.85
C GLY A 594 -36.31 -3.92 -39.05
N PRO A 595 -35.85 -3.01 -38.18
CA PRO A 595 -34.48 -2.50 -38.22
C PRO A 595 -33.45 -3.37 -37.47
N GLY A 596 -33.90 -4.41 -36.73
CA GLY A 596 -33.03 -5.17 -35.83
C GLY A 596 -32.48 -4.30 -34.71
N GLU A 597 -33.34 -3.48 -34.06
CA GLU A 597 -32.90 -2.57 -33.00
C GLU A 597 -33.45 -3.01 -31.64
N TRP A 598 -32.59 -2.98 -30.62
CA TRP A 598 -32.98 -3.09 -29.23
C TRP A 598 -33.07 -1.71 -28.61
N TRP A 599 -34.21 -1.41 -27.98
CA TRP A 599 -34.43 -0.19 -27.24
C TRP A 599 -34.67 -0.52 -25.77
N TYR A 600 -34.17 0.30 -24.86
CA TYR A 600 -34.59 0.26 -23.46
C TYR A 600 -34.72 1.66 -22.87
N ARG A 601 -35.62 1.79 -21.90
CA ARG A 601 -35.84 2.99 -21.12
C ARG A 601 -35.40 2.75 -19.69
N ARG A 602 -34.38 3.51 -19.29
CA ARG A 602 -33.80 3.53 -17.96
C ARG A 602 -34.81 3.91 -16.90
N SER A 603 -34.91 3.10 -15.86
CA SER A 603 -35.79 3.31 -14.73
C SER A 603 -35.22 4.34 -13.73
N SER A 604 -33.89 4.55 -13.76
CA SER A 604 -33.17 5.50 -12.92
C SER A 604 -33.50 6.97 -13.24
N ASP A 605 -33.55 7.32 -14.53
CA ASP A 605 -33.67 8.71 -15.00
C ASP A 605 -34.65 8.91 -16.16
N GLY A 606 -35.25 7.84 -16.67
CA GLY A 606 -36.20 7.88 -17.79
C GLY A 606 -35.55 8.05 -19.17
N GLY A 607 -34.22 8.01 -19.26
CA GLY A 607 -33.45 8.09 -20.51
C GLY A 607 -33.70 6.90 -21.44
N ASN A 608 -33.66 7.14 -22.75
CA ASN A 608 -33.85 6.08 -23.76
C ASN A 608 -32.53 5.74 -24.42
N PHE A 609 -32.26 4.44 -24.57
CA PHE A 609 -31.15 3.89 -25.33
C PHE A 609 -31.68 3.09 -26.51
N ALA A 610 -30.95 3.12 -27.63
CA ALA A 610 -31.23 2.31 -28.82
C ALA A 610 -29.90 1.82 -29.43
N ALA A 611 -29.81 0.52 -29.71
CA ALA A 611 -28.67 -0.08 -30.41
C ALA A 611 -29.13 -1.12 -31.43
N GLN A 612 -28.30 -1.36 -32.44
CA GLN A 612 -28.54 -2.43 -33.40
C GLN A 612 -28.22 -3.79 -32.77
N PHE A 613 -29.20 -4.69 -32.77
CA PHE A 613 -29.14 -6.04 -32.27
C PHE A 613 -29.44 -7.01 -33.41
N GLY A 614 -28.36 -7.48 -34.04
CA GLY A 614 -28.43 -8.52 -35.07
C GLY A 614 -29.25 -8.15 -36.31
N SER A 615 -29.71 -9.18 -37.01
CA SER A 615 -30.61 -9.07 -38.14
C SER A 615 -32.08 -9.10 -37.67
N GLY A 616 -33.00 -8.63 -38.51
CA GLY A 616 -34.42 -8.61 -38.17
C GLY A 616 -35.08 -9.99 -37.96
N THR A 617 -34.36 -11.07 -38.26
CA THR A 617 -34.80 -12.45 -38.05
C THR A 617 -34.26 -13.09 -36.78
N ASP A 618 -33.43 -12.39 -36.02
CA ASP A 618 -32.81 -12.94 -34.82
C ASP A 618 -33.82 -12.91 -33.66
N THR A 619 -33.88 -13.99 -32.88
CA THR A 619 -34.73 -14.11 -31.68
C THR A 619 -33.88 -14.29 -30.43
N ILE A 620 -34.27 -13.64 -29.34
CA ILE A 620 -33.65 -13.83 -28.02
C ILE A 620 -33.90 -15.29 -27.59
N ALA A 621 -32.83 -16.00 -27.21
CA ALA A 621 -32.88 -17.40 -26.78
C ALA A 621 -33.55 -17.56 -25.41
#